data_AF-A0A929ZVE3-F1
#
_entry.id   AF-A0A929ZVE3-F1
#
_cell.length_a   1.000
_cell.length_b   1.000
_cell.length_c   1.000
_cell.angle_alpha   90.00
_cell.angle_beta   90.00
_cell.angle_gamma   90.00
#
_symmetry.space_group_name_H-M   'P 1'
#
loop_
_entity.id
_entity.type
_entity.pdbx_description
1 polymer ?
#
loop_
_entity_poly.entity_id
_entity_poly.type
_entity_poly.pdbx_seq_one_letter_code
_entity_poly.pdbx_strand_id
1 'polypeptide(L)'
;GVAGIFDFLKNKIKNNAVNIGIGAILMGIPLMMGFQNYNPHDRSGRYTAYDYAYSALKSLPKNGILFVYGDNDTYPTWAIQETERFRDDVKVVNHTLLATSWNIDQVKRRTYNAMPVPSSLSHAEYREGTNDQIYLMDKNSWANIFENLEEQGLPATELASLRKYLTQETMTLKEAIQFLRSKSEDKDMILKMLFGEEQYHKFNFLPVSKFVLPVNKENAVKYGIIKAQDAALAENEIIIDYKGSTMYKNELMMMDILANFDWKRPISFSSGGIYNPNNIFYLNDYLQFDGFNYRLVPIKTLERPDGDLGRVDADELYKVVKNFRWGNFKDLKVHYDETATSNIMNYRTSAGRAAEALALKGQKAKA
;
A
#
# COMPACT_ATOMS: atom_id res chain seq x y z
N GLY A 1 -6.87 -40.56 -10.82
CA GLY A 1 -5.57 -40.35 -11.46
C GLY A 1 -5.08 -41.64 -12.13
N VAL A 2 -4.03 -41.56 -12.95
CA VAL A 2 -3.48 -42.69 -13.73
C VAL A 2 -3.24 -43.94 -12.87
N ALA A 3 -2.72 -43.77 -11.65
CA ALA A 3 -2.53 -44.86 -10.68
C ALA A 3 -3.85 -45.56 -10.29
N GLY A 4 -4.95 -44.81 -10.11
CA GLY A 4 -6.26 -45.38 -9.78
C GLY A 4 -6.89 -46.17 -10.93
N ILE A 5 -6.65 -45.75 -12.18
CA ILE A 5 -7.08 -46.52 -13.37
C ILE A 5 -6.27 -47.81 -13.47
N PHE A 6 -4.96 -47.73 -13.24
CA PHE A 6 -4.08 -48.89 -13.20
C PHE A 6 -4.51 -49.90 -12.13
N ASP A 7 -4.75 -49.45 -10.89
CA ASP A 7 -5.17 -50.32 -9.79
C ASP A 7 -6.53 -50.99 -10.07
N PHE A 8 -7.49 -50.25 -10.65
CA PHE A 8 -8.77 -50.81 -11.06
C PHE A 8 -8.63 -51.92 -12.11
N LEU A 9 -7.81 -51.70 -13.14
CA LEU A 9 -7.57 -52.67 -14.21
C LEU A 9 -6.79 -53.89 -13.72
N LYS A 10 -5.77 -53.68 -12.87
CA LYS A 10 -4.99 -54.73 -12.23
C LYS A 10 -5.85 -55.66 -11.38
N ASN A 11 -6.86 -55.13 -10.68
CA ASN A 11 -7.78 -55.94 -9.88
C ASN A 11 -8.74 -56.78 -10.72
N LYS A 12 -9.06 -56.36 -11.95
CA LYS A 12 -9.93 -57.11 -12.88
C LYS A 12 -9.17 -58.11 -13.75
N ILE A 13 -7.93 -57.81 -14.12
CA ILE A 13 -7.11 -58.64 -15.01
C ILE A 13 -5.97 -59.26 -14.21
N LYS A 14 -6.09 -60.55 -13.86
CA LYS A 14 -5.06 -61.28 -13.09
C LYS A 14 -3.89 -61.80 -13.94
N ASN A 15 -3.53 -61.09 -15.02
CA ASN A 15 -2.41 -61.45 -15.89
C ASN A 15 -1.28 -60.41 -15.76
N ASN A 16 -0.12 -60.85 -15.29
CA ASN A 16 1.03 -59.97 -15.05
C ASN A 16 1.57 -59.31 -16.33
N ALA A 17 1.64 -60.03 -17.45
CA ALA A 17 2.13 -59.46 -18.70
C ALA A 17 1.19 -58.36 -19.24
N VAL A 18 -0.13 -58.59 -19.14
CA VAL A 18 -1.15 -57.60 -19.54
C VAL A 18 -1.08 -56.38 -18.64
N ASN A 19 -0.93 -56.58 -17.32
CA ASN A 19 -0.80 -55.47 -16.37
C ASN A 19 0.48 -54.65 -16.62
N ILE A 20 1.61 -55.27 -16.96
CA ILE A 20 2.84 -54.54 -17.35
C ILE A 20 2.57 -53.69 -18.60
N GLY A 21 1.92 -54.25 -19.63
CA GLY A 21 1.55 -53.52 -20.83
C GLY A 21 0.64 -52.33 -20.57
N ILE A 22 -0.42 -52.52 -19.76
CA ILE A 22 -1.32 -51.45 -19.33
C ILE A 22 -0.56 -50.37 -18.57
N GLY A 23 0.33 -50.76 -17.65
CA GLY A 23 1.17 -49.82 -16.90
C GLY A 23 2.06 -48.98 -17.81
N ALA A 24 2.71 -49.59 -18.79
CA ALA A 24 3.55 -48.90 -19.77
C ALA A 24 2.76 -47.87 -20.60
N ILE A 25 1.56 -48.25 -21.07
CA ILE A 25 0.67 -47.33 -21.81
C ILE A 25 0.22 -46.17 -20.91
N LEU A 26 -0.21 -46.47 -19.69
CA LEU A 26 -0.68 -45.49 -18.73
C LEU A 26 0.43 -44.52 -18.29
N MET A 27 1.70 -44.95 -18.25
CA MET A 27 2.86 -44.06 -18.05
C MET A 27 3.04 -43.04 -19.17
N GLY A 28 2.51 -43.31 -20.38
CA GLY A 28 2.50 -42.34 -21.47
C GLY A 28 1.78 -41.03 -21.09
N ILE A 29 0.76 -41.10 -20.23
CA ILE A 29 -0.01 -39.92 -19.79
C ILE A 29 0.84 -38.93 -18.97
N PRO A 30 1.46 -39.31 -17.82
CA PRO A 30 2.32 -38.41 -17.07
C PRO A 30 3.58 -38.01 -17.83
N LEU A 31 4.12 -38.87 -18.71
CA LEU A 31 5.24 -38.50 -19.58
C LEU A 31 4.84 -37.39 -20.55
N MET A 32 3.72 -37.54 -21.26
CA MET A 32 3.21 -36.53 -22.18
C MET A 32 2.88 -35.23 -21.44
N MET A 33 2.25 -35.30 -20.26
CA MET A 33 2.03 -34.12 -19.42
C MET A 33 3.35 -33.48 -18.99
N GLY A 34 4.37 -34.26 -18.65
CA GLY A 34 5.71 -33.76 -18.31
C GLY A 34 6.35 -32.99 -19.46
N PHE A 35 6.34 -33.56 -20.67
CA PHE A 35 6.91 -32.90 -21.86
C PHE A 35 6.12 -31.65 -22.28
N GLN A 36 4.79 -31.73 -22.32
CA GLN A 36 3.94 -30.60 -22.72
C GLN A 36 4.01 -29.44 -21.74
N ASN A 37 4.13 -29.74 -20.45
CA ASN A 37 4.13 -28.72 -19.40
C ASN A 37 5.54 -28.35 -18.93
N TYR A 38 6.60 -28.94 -19.50
CA TYR A 38 7.98 -28.67 -19.08
C TYR A 38 8.30 -27.18 -19.15
N ASN A 39 8.07 -26.54 -20.29
CA ASN A 39 8.43 -25.13 -20.46
C ASN A 39 7.61 -24.18 -19.54
N PRO A 40 6.27 -24.33 -19.40
CA PRO A 40 5.50 -23.58 -18.42
C PRO A 40 5.88 -23.83 -16.95
N HIS A 41 6.53 -24.95 -16.62
CA HIS A 41 6.99 -25.27 -15.26
C HIS A 41 8.48 -25.00 -15.03
N ASP A 42 9.27 -24.87 -16.10
CA ASP A 42 10.66 -24.45 -16.01
C ASP A 42 10.73 -22.98 -15.61
N ARG A 43 11.38 -22.73 -14.48
CA ARG A 43 11.58 -21.39 -13.90
C ARG A 43 13.06 -20.99 -13.90
N SER A 44 13.95 -21.82 -14.43
CA SER A 44 15.41 -21.59 -14.41
C SER A 44 15.80 -20.27 -15.09
N GLY A 45 15.01 -19.84 -16.08
CA GLY A 45 15.18 -18.57 -16.76
C GLY A 45 14.28 -17.44 -16.26
N ARG A 46 13.51 -17.56 -15.17
CA ARG A 46 12.55 -16.51 -14.77
C ARG A 46 13.16 -15.51 -13.80
N TYR A 47 13.59 -14.36 -14.31
CA TYR A 47 14.19 -13.29 -13.49
C TYR A 47 13.25 -12.10 -13.24
N THR A 48 12.03 -12.11 -13.77
CA THR A 48 11.10 -10.97 -13.74
C THR A 48 10.78 -10.47 -12.33
N ALA A 49 10.46 -11.36 -11.40
CA ALA A 49 10.17 -11.00 -10.02
C ALA A 49 11.39 -10.40 -9.32
N TYR A 50 12.57 -11.00 -9.53
CA TYR A 50 13.83 -10.52 -8.96
C TYR A 50 14.23 -9.15 -9.53
N ASP A 51 14.16 -8.97 -10.84
CA ASP A 51 14.50 -7.73 -11.52
C ASP A 51 13.51 -6.60 -11.23
N TYR A 52 12.23 -6.95 -11.05
CA TYR A 52 11.22 -6.03 -10.52
C TYR A 52 11.58 -5.56 -9.11
N ALA A 53 11.85 -6.49 -8.19
CA ALA A 53 12.23 -6.15 -6.82
C ALA A 53 13.49 -5.26 -6.78
N TYR A 54 14.50 -5.62 -7.57
CA TYR A 54 15.71 -4.82 -7.73
C TYR A 54 15.37 -3.41 -8.21
N SER A 55 14.62 -3.28 -9.30
CA SER A 55 14.33 -1.99 -9.92
C SER A 55 13.44 -1.11 -9.04
N ALA A 56 12.44 -1.70 -8.38
CA ALA A 56 11.55 -1.02 -7.44
C ALA A 56 12.30 -0.54 -6.20
N LEU A 57 13.20 -1.35 -5.61
CA LEU A 57 13.97 -0.92 -4.44
C LEU A 57 15.11 0.03 -4.81
N LYS A 58 15.75 -0.14 -5.98
CA LYS A 58 16.88 0.70 -6.39
C LYS A 58 16.49 2.15 -6.62
N SER A 59 15.26 2.40 -7.11
CA SER A 59 14.79 3.77 -7.40
C SER A 59 14.45 4.57 -6.14
N LEU A 60 14.25 3.92 -5.00
CA LEU A 60 13.81 4.60 -3.78
C LEU A 60 14.89 5.49 -3.16
N PRO A 61 14.52 6.62 -2.55
CA PRO A 61 15.42 7.41 -1.73
C PRO A 61 16.06 6.60 -0.59
N LYS A 62 17.23 7.05 -0.13
CA LYS A 62 17.93 6.43 0.99
C LYS A 62 17.07 6.47 2.26
N ASN A 63 17.08 5.39 3.03
CA ASN A 63 16.30 5.21 4.26
C ASN A 63 14.78 5.37 4.04
N GLY A 64 14.23 5.23 2.83
CA GLY A 64 12.79 5.43 2.59
C GLY A 64 11.88 4.45 3.33
N ILE A 65 10.58 4.73 3.28
CA ILE A 65 9.50 3.78 3.60
C ILE A 65 8.78 3.48 2.29
N LEU A 66 8.67 2.21 1.94
CA LEU A 66 7.89 1.74 0.79
C LEU A 66 6.67 0.98 1.30
N PHE A 67 5.48 1.46 0.96
CA PHE A 67 4.26 0.67 1.08
C PHE A 67 4.09 -0.20 -0.16
N VAL A 68 3.92 -1.49 0.05
CA VAL A 68 3.67 -2.50 -0.99
C VAL A 68 2.29 -3.12 -0.80
N TYR A 69 1.72 -3.59 -1.91
CA TYR A 69 0.32 -4.03 -1.96
C TYR A 69 0.22 -5.44 -2.55
N GLY A 70 -0.34 -6.34 -1.75
CA GLY A 70 -0.48 -7.75 -2.15
C GLY A 70 0.85 -8.48 -2.29
N ASP A 71 0.73 -9.74 -2.69
CA ASP A 71 1.82 -10.71 -2.63
C ASP A 71 2.90 -10.46 -3.70
N ASN A 72 2.49 -10.04 -4.89
CA ASN A 72 3.37 -9.82 -6.03
C ASN A 72 4.31 -8.61 -5.85
N ASP A 73 3.93 -7.62 -5.04
CA ASP A 73 4.80 -6.51 -4.68
C ASP A 73 5.66 -6.84 -3.45
N THR A 74 5.09 -7.57 -2.50
CA THR A 74 5.68 -7.80 -1.18
C THR A 74 6.78 -8.85 -1.22
N TYR A 75 6.47 -10.06 -1.68
CA TYR A 75 7.40 -11.17 -1.52
C TYR A 75 8.70 -10.98 -2.31
N PRO A 76 8.68 -10.44 -3.55
CA PRO A 76 9.93 -10.20 -4.26
C PRO A 76 10.83 -9.17 -3.57
N THR A 77 10.25 -8.08 -3.05
CA THR A 77 11.00 -7.02 -2.36
C THR A 77 11.53 -7.49 -1.00
N TRP A 78 10.76 -8.26 -0.23
CA TRP A 78 11.25 -8.90 0.99
C TRP A 78 12.30 -9.96 0.71
N ALA A 79 12.12 -10.80 -0.31
CA ALA A 79 13.06 -11.87 -0.64
C ALA A 79 14.46 -11.30 -0.89
N ILE A 80 14.60 -10.27 -1.74
CA ILE A 80 15.92 -9.69 -2.05
C ILE A 80 16.55 -8.96 -0.85
N GLN A 81 15.75 -8.38 0.04
CA GLN A 81 16.26 -7.82 1.30
C GLN A 81 16.74 -8.91 2.26
N GLU A 82 16.03 -10.04 2.31
CA GLU A 82 16.32 -11.17 3.19
C GLU A 82 17.56 -11.94 2.75
N THR A 83 17.64 -12.28 1.45
CA THR A 83 18.69 -13.15 0.91
C THR A 83 19.96 -12.39 0.54
N GLU A 84 19.84 -11.13 0.08
CA GLU A 84 20.97 -10.38 -0.49
C GLU A 84 21.31 -9.09 0.26
N ARG A 85 20.53 -8.73 1.29
CA ARG A 85 20.66 -7.43 2.00
C ARG A 85 20.58 -6.23 1.05
N PHE A 86 19.93 -6.39 -0.10
CA PHE A 86 19.82 -5.34 -1.08
C PHE A 86 18.86 -4.25 -0.61
N ARG A 87 19.33 -3.00 -0.53
CA ARG A 87 18.52 -1.86 -0.05
C ARG A 87 17.85 -2.15 1.30
N ASP A 88 18.56 -2.83 2.19
CA ASP A 88 18.10 -3.14 3.54
C ASP A 88 18.01 -1.90 4.46
N ASP A 89 18.30 -0.71 3.91
CA ASP A 89 18.02 0.62 4.48
C ASP A 89 16.55 1.04 4.33
N VAL A 90 15.85 0.52 3.32
CA VAL A 90 14.44 0.83 3.03
C VAL A 90 13.52 -0.03 3.90
N LYS A 91 12.54 0.59 4.56
CA LYS A 91 11.50 -0.16 5.28
C LYS A 91 10.37 -0.50 4.32
N VAL A 92 10.23 -1.78 3.97
CA VAL A 92 9.11 -2.28 3.16
C VAL A 92 7.96 -2.65 4.09
N VAL A 93 6.80 -2.05 3.86
CA VAL A 93 5.59 -2.15 4.66
C VAL A 93 4.47 -2.73 3.80
N ASN A 94 4.02 -3.93 4.09
CA ASN A 94 2.87 -4.51 3.41
C ASN A 94 1.58 -3.89 3.97
N HIS A 95 0.89 -3.09 3.15
CA HIS A 95 -0.32 -2.39 3.54
C HIS A 95 -1.44 -3.33 4.00
N THR A 96 -1.64 -4.45 3.30
CA THR A 96 -2.68 -5.44 3.66
C THR A 96 -2.40 -6.09 5.01
N LEU A 97 -1.13 -6.37 5.32
CA LEU A 97 -0.74 -6.95 6.59
C LEU A 97 -0.74 -5.94 7.75
N LEU A 98 -0.70 -4.63 7.47
CA LEU A 98 -0.93 -3.59 8.48
C LEU A 98 -2.33 -3.62 9.11
N ALA A 99 -3.22 -4.50 8.67
CA ALA A 99 -4.45 -4.81 9.39
C ALA A 99 -4.24 -5.70 10.64
N THR A 100 -3.06 -6.33 10.79
CA THR A 100 -2.79 -7.34 11.82
C THR A 100 -1.74 -6.87 12.84
N SER A 101 -2.02 -7.07 14.13
CA SER A 101 -1.19 -6.57 15.24
C SER A 101 0.27 -7.06 15.19
N TRP A 102 0.48 -8.33 14.80
CA TRP A 102 1.82 -8.91 14.69
C TRP A 102 2.66 -8.21 13.62
N ASN A 103 2.07 -7.84 12.48
CA ASN A 103 2.80 -7.18 11.40
C ASN A 103 3.05 -5.71 11.74
N ILE A 104 2.08 -5.05 12.38
CA ILE A 104 2.26 -3.71 12.94
C ILE A 104 3.46 -3.69 13.90
N ASP A 105 3.57 -4.67 14.79
CA ASP A 105 4.73 -4.80 15.68
C ASP A 105 6.05 -4.99 14.92
N GLN A 106 6.05 -5.74 13.82
CA GLN A 106 7.23 -5.96 12.99
C GLN A 106 7.72 -4.66 12.32
N VAL A 107 6.83 -3.88 11.69
CA VAL A 107 7.23 -2.65 10.98
C VAL A 107 7.68 -1.54 11.94
N LYS A 108 7.23 -1.59 13.19
CA LYS A 108 7.63 -0.69 14.28
C LYS A 108 8.93 -1.09 14.96
N ARG A 109 9.59 -2.16 14.51
CA ARG A 109 10.93 -2.55 14.93
C ARG A 109 11.94 -2.28 13.82
N ARG A 110 13.21 -2.13 14.20
CA ARG A 110 14.30 -2.06 13.23
C ARG A 110 14.44 -3.44 12.58
N THR A 111 14.56 -3.46 11.26
CA THR A 111 14.85 -4.69 10.48
C THR A 111 16.08 -4.40 9.67
N TYR A 112 17.18 -5.10 9.93
CA TYR A 112 18.49 -4.79 9.33
C TYR A 112 18.90 -3.33 9.57
N ASN A 113 19.12 -2.57 8.50
CA ASN A 113 19.43 -1.15 8.55
C ASN A 113 18.19 -0.25 8.44
N ALA A 114 17.02 -0.82 8.13
CA ALA A 114 15.78 -0.09 8.01
C ALA A 114 15.21 0.25 9.40
N MET A 115 15.21 1.55 9.72
CA MET A 115 14.62 2.09 10.94
C MET A 115 13.10 1.80 11.00
N PRO A 116 12.51 1.71 12.20
CA PRO A 116 11.05 1.63 12.39
C PRO A 116 10.29 2.70 11.61
N VAL A 117 9.04 2.41 11.25
CA VAL A 117 8.11 3.47 10.81
C VAL A 117 7.90 4.48 11.94
N PRO A 118 7.76 5.79 11.65
CA PRO A 118 7.49 6.78 12.69
C PRO A 118 6.07 6.55 13.22
N SER A 119 5.93 5.99 14.41
CA SER A 119 4.62 5.61 14.96
C SER A 119 4.59 5.93 16.44
N SER A 120 3.47 6.44 16.92
CA SER A 120 3.25 6.77 18.34
C SER A 120 2.30 5.78 19.02
N LEU A 121 1.54 4.98 18.27
CA LEU A 121 0.61 4.00 18.84
C LEU A 121 1.37 2.93 19.65
N SER A 122 0.73 2.41 20.69
CA SER A 122 1.18 1.27 21.51
C SER A 122 0.43 0.01 21.09
N HIS A 123 0.95 -1.17 21.42
CA HIS A 123 0.30 -2.45 21.06
C HIS A 123 -1.15 -2.56 21.53
N ALA A 124 -1.46 -2.00 22.71
CA ALA A 124 -2.82 -1.98 23.24
C ALA A 124 -3.82 -1.20 22.36
N GLU A 125 -3.34 -0.25 21.54
CA GLU A 125 -4.18 0.63 20.72
C GLU A 125 -4.51 0.04 19.33
N TYR A 126 -3.91 -1.08 18.94
CA TYR A 126 -4.21 -1.75 17.65
C TYR A 126 -4.34 -3.28 17.76
N ARG A 127 -4.17 -3.86 18.95
CA ARG A 127 -4.46 -5.28 19.16
C ARG A 127 -5.93 -5.60 18.85
N GLU A 128 -6.22 -6.87 18.64
CA GLU A 128 -7.59 -7.34 18.44
C GLU A 128 -8.49 -6.91 19.61
N GLY A 129 -9.71 -6.44 19.31
CA GLY A 129 -10.63 -5.91 20.32
C GLY A 129 -10.39 -4.44 20.68
N THR A 130 -9.59 -3.69 19.92
CA THR A 130 -9.38 -2.25 20.13
C THR A 130 -9.19 -1.54 18.80
N ASN A 131 -9.95 -0.47 18.58
CA ASN A 131 -10.00 0.25 17.31
C ASN A 131 -10.22 -0.70 16.11
N ASP A 132 -11.05 -1.74 16.30
CA ASP A 132 -11.33 -2.71 15.24
C ASP A 132 -12.10 -2.05 14.08
N GLN A 133 -12.88 -1.02 14.40
CA GLN A 133 -13.43 -0.06 13.44
C GLN A 133 -13.41 1.34 14.07
N ILE A 134 -13.05 2.33 13.26
CA ILE A 134 -13.13 3.74 13.63
C ILE A 134 -14.10 4.41 12.66
N TYR A 135 -15.24 4.90 13.17
CA TYR A 135 -16.24 5.59 12.35
C TYR A 135 -15.85 7.05 12.11
N LEU A 136 -16.10 7.57 10.91
CA LEU A 136 -15.82 8.97 10.57
C LEU A 136 -17.12 9.76 10.61
N MET A 137 -17.16 10.80 11.45
CA MET A 137 -18.27 11.75 11.49
C MET A 137 -18.04 12.88 10.49
N ASP A 138 -19.14 13.46 10.04
CA ASP A 138 -19.17 14.72 9.30
C ASP A 138 -20.18 15.69 9.93
N LYS A 139 -20.29 16.89 9.33
CA LYS A 139 -21.21 17.92 9.79
C LYS A 139 -22.67 17.44 9.86
N ASN A 140 -23.10 16.64 8.88
CA ASN A 140 -24.47 16.14 8.83
C ASN A 140 -24.71 15.10 9.92
N SER A 141 -23.74 14.23 10.17
CA SER A 141 -23.74 13.26 11.27
C SER A 141 -23.96 13.97 12.61
N TRP A 142 -23.24 15.06 12.86
CA TRP A 142 -23.41 15.87 14.06
C TRP A 142 -24.77 16.57 14.12
N ALA A 143 -25.20 17.21 13.04
CA ALA A 143 -26.52 17.87 12.99
C ALA A 143 -27.65 16.90 13.35
N ASN A 144 -27.65 15.71 12.73
CA ASN A 144 -28.63 14.67 13.01
C ASN A 144 -28.57 14.17 14.46
N ILE A 145 -27.37 14.00 15.05
CA ILE A 145 -27.24 13.60 16.45
C ILE A 145 -27.85 14.66 17.37
N PHE A 146 -27.52 15.93 17.17
CA PHE A 146 -28.03 17.00 18.05
C PHE A 146 -29.54 17.22 17.89
N GLU A 147 -30.07 17.14 16.67
CA GLU A 147 -31.52 17.21 16.41
C GLU A 147 -32.26 16.06 17.13
N ASN A 148 -31.77 14.82 17.01
CA ASN A 148 -32.36 13.67 17.70
C ASN A 148 -32.33 13.80 19.23
N LEU A 149 -31.27 14.38 19.81
CA LEU A 149 -31.18 14.61 21.26
C LEU A 149 -32.20 15.67 21.72
N GLU A 150 -32.38 16.74 20.92
CA GLU A 150 -33.38 17.77 21.18
C GLU A 150 -34.81 17.21 21.09
N GLU A 151 -35.10 16.38 20.10
CA GLU A 151 -36.39 15.69 19.96
C GLU A 151 -36.71 14.76 21.14
N GLN A 152 -35.68 14.13 21.73
CA GLN A 152 -35.81 13.31 22.93
C GLN A 152 -35.93 14.13 24.23
N GLY A 153 -35.88 15.46 24.14
CA GLY A 153 -36.00 16.37 25.28
C GLY A 153 -34.76 16.38 26.18
N LEU A 154 -33.61 15.91 25.70
CA LEU A 154 -32.37 15.94 26.45
C LEU A 154 -31.81 17.37 26.56
N PRO A 155 -31.13 17.73 27.66
CA PRO A 155 -30.59 19.07 27.85
C PRO A 155 -29.62 19.48 26.73
N ALA A 156 -29.64 20.76 26.35
CA ALA A 156 -28.67 21.31 25.38
C ALA A 156 -27.21 21.24 25.88
N THR A 157 -26.98 20.95 27.15
CA THR A 157 -25.66 20.71 27.73
C THR A 157 -25.11 19.32 27.41
N GLU A 158 -25.93 18.38 26.95
CA GLU A 158 -25.45 17.07 26.50
C GLU A 158 -24.47 17.21 25.33
N LEU A 159 -23.43 16.38 25.37
CA LEU A 159 -22.34 16.35 24.38
C LEU A 159 -21.66 17.72 24.16
N ALA A 160 -21.60 18.57 25.20
CA ALA A 160 -21.06 19.92 25.10
C ALA A 160 -19.65 19.98 24.51
N SER A 161 -18.79 18.99 24.80
CA SER A 161 -17.41 18.96 24.28
C SER A 161 -17.33 18.67 22.78
N LEU A 162 -18.39 18.11 22.19
CA LEU A 162 -18.47 17.71 20.78
C LEU A 162 -19.24 18.72 19.92
N ARG A 163 -20.01 19.66 20.52
CA ARG A 163 -20.78 20.68 19.78
C ARG A 163 -19.95 21.52 18.81
N LYS A 164 -18.66 21.73 19.10
CA LYS A 164 -17.76 22.46 18.21
C LYS A 164 -17.67 21.86 16.80
N TYR A 165 -17.88 20.54 16.65
CA TYR A 165 -17.81 19.83 15.37
C TYR A 165 -19.04 20.06 14.46
N LEU A 166 -20.05 20.83 14.92
CA LEU A 166 -21.07 21.42 14.03
C LEU A 166 -20.48 22.43 13.03
N THR A 167 -19.33 23.02 13.37
CA THR A 167 -18.66 24.06 12.57
C THR A 167 -17.22 23.70 12.23
N GLN A 168 -16.53 22.97 13.11
CA GLN A 168 -15.18 22.48 12.86
C GLN A 168 -15.23 21.22 11.99
N GLU A 169 -14.84 21.34 10.72
CA GLU A 169 -14.82 20.22 9.76
C GLU A 169 -13.45 19.56 9.59
N THR A 170 -12.39 20.12 10.19
CA THR A 170 -11.02 19.66 10.03
C THR A 170 -10.32 19.46 11.37
N MET A 171 -9.31 18.59 11.39
CA MET A 171 -8.30 18.52 12.44
C MET A 171 -6.99 17.99 11.89
N THR A 172 -5.88 18.28 12.55
CA THR A 172 -4.59 17.67 12.18
C THR A 172 -4.59 16.17 12.46
N LEU A 173 -3.77 15.41 11.74
CA LEU A 173 -3.59 13.97 11.99
C LEU A 173 -3.12 13.69 13.43
N LYS A 174 -2.34 14.60 14.02
CA LYS A 174 -1.91 14.50 15.43
C LYS A 174 -3.09 14.65 16.40
N GLU A 175 -3.96 15.63 16.16
CA GLU A 175 -5.19 15.82 16.95
C GLU A 175 -6.14 14.63 16.79
N ALA A 176 -6.23 14.03 15.59
CA ALA A 176 -7.02 12.83 15.37
C ALA A 176 -6.52 11.65 16.23
N ILE A 177 -5.20 11.38 16.23
CA ILE A 177 -4.61 10.35 17.10
C ILE A 177 -4.83 10.67 18.59
N GLN A 178 -4.73 11.94 18.99
CA GLN A 178 -5.00 12.37 20.37
C GLN A 178 -6.49 12.18 20.75
N PHE A 179 -7.41 12.46 19.83
CA PHE A 179 -8.84 12.24 20.03
C PHE A 179 -9.15 10.76 20.19
N LEU A 180 -8.53 9.87 19.39
CA LEU A 180 -8.73 8.42 19.52
C LEU A 180 -8.35 7.92 20.93
N ARG A 181 -7.32 8.53 21.53
CA ARG A 181 -6.85 8.24 22.89
C ARG A 181 -7.68 8.87 24.00
N SER A 182 -8.41 9.93 23.71
CA SER A 182 -9.17 10.65 24.73
C SER A 182 -10.32 9.78 25.25
N LYS A 183 -10.61 9.95 26.54
CA LYS A 183 -11.75 9.35 27.24
C LYS A 183 -12.58 10.47 27.83
N SER A 184 -13.88 10.41 27.63
CA SER A 184 -14.84 11.40 28.13
C SER A 184 -16.24 10.81 28.05
N GLU A 185 -17.11 11.20 28.97
CA GLU A 185 -18.51 10.76 29.01
C GLU A 185 -19.23 11.02 27.67
N ASP A 186 -19.03 12.21 27.08
CA ASP A 186 -19.59 12.55 25.75
C ASP A 186 -19.18 11.56 24.65
N LYS A 187 -17.91 11.11 24.68
CA LYS A 187 -17.38 10.19 23.67
C LYS A 187 -17.93 8.78 23.89
N ASP A 188 -18.00 8.34 25.13
CA ASP A 188 -18.57 7.04 25.49
C ASP A 188 -20.06 6.99 25.13
N MET A 189 -20.81 8.08 25.36
CA MET A 189 -22.20 8.20 24.93
C MET A 189 -22.35 8.03 23.42
N ILE A 190 -21.55 8.73 22.61
CA ILE A 190 -21.58 8.55 21.15
C ILE A 190 -21.23 7.11 20.75
N LEU A 191 -20.18 6.53 21.34
CA LEU A 191 -19.78 5.16 21.01
C LEU A 191 -20.90 4.14 21.33
N LYS A 192 -21.59 4.32 22.46
CA LYS A 192 -22.75 3.49 22.83
C LYS A 192 -23.93 3.69 21.89
N MET A 193 -24.19 4.92 21.45
CA MET A 193 -25.23 5.19 20.46
C MET A 193 -24.95 4.50 19.11
N LEU A 194 -23.69 4.46 18.68
CA LEU A 194 -23.30 3.87 17.39
C LEU A 194 -23.18 2.34 17.44
N PHE A 195 -22.66 1.79 18.54
CA PHE A 195 -22.20 0.40 18.61
C PHE A 195 -22.86 -0.43 19.71
N GLY A 196 -23.76 0.17 20.50
CA GLY A 196 -24.44 -0.46 21.62
C GLY A 196 -23.59 -0.59 22.89
N GLU A 197 -24.25 -0.85 24.02
CA GLU A 197 -23.64 -0.86 25.36
C GLU A 197 -22.59 -1.97 25.58
N GLU A 198 -22.71 -3.11 24.89
CA GLU A 198 -21.89 -4.28 25.21
C GLU A 198 -20.51 -4.27 24.54
N GLN A 199 -20.38 -3.69 23.35
CA GLN A 199 -19.19 -3.85 22.50
C GLN A 199 -18.52 -2.53 22.11
N TYR A 200 -19.04 -1.37 22.54
CA TYR A 200 -18.53 -0.06 22.12
C TYR A 200 -17.04 0.15 22.39
N HIS A 201 -16.48 -0.49 23.42
CA HIS A 201 -15.06 -0.44 23.78
C HIS A 201 -14.11 -0.97 22.70
N LYS A 202 -14.60 -1.79 21.75
CA LYS A 202 -13.79 -2.31 20.64
C LYS A 202 -13.66 -1.31 19.50
N PHE A 203 -14.52 -0.30 19.46
CA PHE A 203 -14.66 0.66 18.37
C PHE A 203 -14.23 2.05 18.80
N ASN A 204 -14.06 2.92 17.82
CA ASN A 204 -13.81 4.35 18.06
C ASN A 204 -14.57 5.19 17.01
N PHE A 205 -14.48 6.49 17.14
CA PHE A 205 -14.82 7.39 16.04
C PHE A 205 -13.83 8.55 15.97
N LEU A 206 -13.81 9.21 14.82
CA LEU A 206 -13.21 10.52 14.64
C LEU A 206 -14.32 11.52 14.34
N PRO A 207 -14.25 12.73 14.92
CA PRO A 207 -15.35 13.68 14.85
C PRO A 207 -15.39 14.46 13.53
N VAL A 208 -14.42 14.22 12.64
CA VAL A 208 -14.34 14.81 11.31
C VAL A 208 -13.80 13.78 10.32
N SER A 209 -14.03 14.00 9.03
CA SER A 209 -13.49 13.20 7.93
C SER A 209 -12.38 13.90 7.13
N LYS A 210 -12.10 15.19 7.41
CA LYS A 210 -11.03 15.94 6.75
C LYS A 210 -9.84 16.13 7.71
N PHE A 211 -8.67 15.65 7.30
CA PHE A 211 -7.45 15.70 8.10
C PHE A 211 -6.41 16.63 7.49
N VAL A 212 -5.64 17.30 8.35
CA VAL A 212 -4.54 18.18 7.93
C VAL A 212 -3.20 17.52 8.22
N LEU A 213 -2.36 17.42 7.19
CA LEU A 213 -0.95 17.04 7.28
C LEU A 213 -0.08 18.31 7.08
N PRO A 214 0.51 18.86 8.15
CA PRO A 214 1.42 20.00 8.04
C PRO A 214 2.65 19.67 7.19
N VAL A 215 3.09 20.60 6.36
CA VAL A 215 4.29 20.46 5.52
C VAL A 215 5.48 21.17 6.14
N ASN A 216 6.53 20.41 6.43
CA ASN A 216 7.83 20.97 6.79
C ASN A 216 8.70 21.09 5.51
N LYS A 217 8.61 22.24 4.83
CA LYS A 217 9.32 22.48 3.55
C LYS A 217 10.83 22.41 3.68
N GLU A 218 11.37 22.90 4.81
CA GLU A 218 12.81 22.85 5.09
C GLU A 218 13.30 21.41 5.16
N ASN A 219 12.60 20.54 5.91
CA ASN A 219 12.94 19.13 5.97
C ASN A 219 12.70 18.43 4.62
N ALA A 220 11.62 18.75 3.91
CA ALA A 220 11.34 18.15 2.61
C ALA A 220 12.47 18.39 1.60
N VAL A 221 13.08 19.58 1.61
CA VAL A 221 14.27 19.88 0.81
C VAL A 221 15.53 19.23 1.39
N LYS A 222 15.78 19.40 2.69
CA LYS A 222 16.99 18.91 3.39
C LYS A 222 17.18 17.40 3.25
N TYR A 223 16.10 16.64 3.32
CA TYR A 223 16.10 15.17 3.24
C TYR A 223 15.82 14.66 1.82
N GLY A 224 15.77 15.54 0.81
CA GLY A 224 15.66 15.16 -0.59
C GLY A 224 14.31 14.55 -0.99
N ILE A 225 13.23 14.89 -0.28
CA ILE A 225 11.86 14.56 -0.71
C ILE A 225 11.50 15.38 -1.95
N ILE A 226 11.88 16.66 -1.95
CA ILE A 226 11.79 17.57 -3.11
C ILE A 226 13.13 18.26 -3.34
N LYS A 227 13.32 18.79 -4.56
CA LYS A 227 14.49 19.61 -4.90
C LYS A 227 14.31 21.03 -4.35
N ALA A 228 15.42 21.72 -4.06
CA ALA A 228 15.40 23.09 -3.55
C ALA A 228 14.66 24.06 -4.50
N GLN A 229 14.81 23.88 -5.82
CA GLN A 229 14.11 24.66 -6.84
C GLN A 229 12.57 24.49 -6.80
N ASP A 230 12.09 23.36 -6.28
CA ASP A 230 10.66 23.05 -6.20
C ASP A 230 10.05 23.51 -4.86
N ALA A 231 10.85 24.09 -3.95
CA ALA A 231 10.39 24.49 -2.62
C ALA A 231 9.26 25.55 -2.68
N ALA A 232 9.26 26.39 -3.72
CA ALA A 232 8.20 27.39 -3.94
C ALA A 232 6.86 26.77 -4.39
N LEU A 233 6.89 25.55 -4.95
CA LEU A 233 5.70 24.81 -5.38
C LEU A 233 5.08 23.99 -4.25
N ALA A 234 5.79 23.86 -3.11
CA ALA A 234 5.31 23.08 -1.99
C ALA A 234 4.20 23.82 -1.24
N GLU A 235 3.12 23.10 -0.91
CA GLU A 235 2.04 23.58 -0.05
C GLU A 235 2.52 23.73 1.40
N ASN A 236 1.85 24.57 2.19
CA ASN A 236 2.12 24.67 3.64
C ASN A 236 1.49 23.51 4.42
N GLU A 237 0.41 22.94 3.88
CA GLU A 237 -0.33 21.84 4.48
C GLU A 237 -1.04 21.05 3.39
N ILE A 238 -1.30 19.77 3.65
CA ILE A 238 -2.08 18.89 2.79
C ILE A 238 -3.40 18.59 3.50
N ILE A 239 -4.51 18.97 2.87
CA ILE A 239 -5.86 18.61 3.33
C ILE A 239 -6.22 17.27 2.70
N ILE A 240 -6.44 16.28 3.56
CA ILE A 240 -6.82 14.91 3.22
C ILE A 240 -8.32 14.78 3.48
N ASP A 241 -9.10 14.64 2.41
CA ASP A 241 -10.54 14.43 2.50
C ASP A 241 -10.83 12.91 2.46
N TYR A 242 -10.93 12.30 3.65
CA TYR A 242 -11.14 10.87 3.79
C TYR A 242 -12.57 10.50 3.41
N LYS A 243 -12.74 9.68 2.37
CA LYS A 243 -14.06 9.37 1.79
C LYS A 243 -14.75 8.15 2.40
N GLY A 244 -14.03 7.30 3.13
CA GLY A 244 -14.63 6.17 3.82
C GLY A 244 -15.44 6.61 5.04
N SER A 245 -16.55 5.93 5.34
CA SER A 245 -17.28 6.11 6.60
C SER A 245 -16.62 5.38 7.77
N THR A 246 -15.75 4.43 7.46
CA THR A 246 -15.06 3.59 8.45
C THR A 246 -13.59 3.47 8.09
N MET A 247 -12.76 3.43 9.13
CA MET A 247 -11.31 3.23 9.06
C MET A 247 -10.94 1.96 9.82
N TYR A 248 -10.08 1.14 9.23
CA TYR A 248 -9.54 -0.08 9.84
C TYR A 248 -8.08 0.12 10.22
N LYS A 249 -7.44 -0.94 10.71
CA LYS A 249 -6.09 -0.88 11.31
C LYS A 249 -5.01 -0.43 10.33
N ASN A 250 -5.10 -0.83 9.06
CA ASN A 250 -4.15 -0.41 8.04
C ASN A 250 -4.21 1.11 7.80
N GLU A 251 -5.41 1.70 7.72
CA GLU A 251 -5.56 3.15 7.59
C GLU A 251 -5.23 3.89 8.90
N LEU A 252 -5.60 3.35 10.07
CA LEU A 252 -5.19 3.89 11.37
C LEU A 252 -3.66 3.98 11.48
N MET A 253 -2.96 2.93 11.04
CA MET A 253 -1.50 2.92 11.02
C MET A 253 -0.93 3.93 10.03
N MET A 254 -1.55 4.10 8.86
CA MET A 254 -1.15 5.15 7.93
C MET A 254 -1.35 6.54 8.54
N MET A 255 -2.49 6.78 9.22
CA MET A 255 -2.76 8.01 9.95
C MET A 255 -1.69 8.29 11.01
N ASP A 256 -1.33 7.30 11.85
CA ASP A 256 -0.30 7.46 12.88
C ASP A 256 1.09 7.70 12.28
N ILE A 257 1.41 7.05 11.15
CA ILE A 257 2.65 7.29 10.42
C ILE A 257 2.71 8.74 9.93
N LEU A 258 1.65 9.23 9.31
CA LEU A 258 1.56 10.60 8.80
C LEU A 258 1.50 11.63 9.94
N ALA A 259 0.85 11.31 11.06
CA ALA A 259 0.82 12.16 12.26
C ALA A 259 2.24 12.38 12.85
N ASN A 260 3.14 11.41 12.66
CA ASN A 260 4.53 11.48 13.11
C ASN A 260 5.54 11.77 11.97
N PHE A 261 5.04 12.16 10.79
CA PHE A 261 5.84 12.42 9.61
C PHE A 261 6.29 13.88 9.52
N ASP A 262 7.50 14.18 10.02
CA ASP A 262 8.12 15.51 9.95
C ASP A 262 8.95 15.74 8.67
N TRP A 263 8.60 15.07 7.56
CA TRP A 263 9.28 15.20 6.26
C TRP A 263 10.79 14.89 6.27
N LYS A 264 11.26 14.06 7.22
CA LYS A 264 12.67 13.64 7.32
C LYS A 264 13.00 12.33 6.59
N ARG A 265 11.98 11.58 6.21
CA ARG A 265 12.11 10.21 5.70
C ARG A 265 11.10 9.99 4.57
N PRO A 266 11.52 9.89 3.30
CA PRO A 266 10.60 9.76 2.18
C PRO A 266 9.64 8.57 2.33
N ILE A 267 8.36 8.79 2.07
CA ILE A 267 7.32 7.75 1.98
C ILE A 267 7.02 7.53 0.50
N SER A 268 6.93 6.27 0.08
CA SER A 268 6.59 5.88 -1.28
C SER A 268 5.61 4.72 -1.28
N PHE A 269 4.84 4.60 -2.35
CA PHE A 269 3.81 3.58 -2.55
C PHE A 269 4.12 2.85 -3.85
N SER A 270 4.15 1.52 -3.85
CA SER A 270 4.31 0.77 -5.10
C SER A 270 3.11 0.98 -6.02
N SER A 271 3.33 0.89 -7.32
CA SER A 271 2.28 1.05 -8.33
C SER A 271 1.11 0.07 -8.16
N GLY A 272 1.34 -1.09 -7.52
CA GLY A 272 0.34 -2.14 -7.36
C GLY A 272 -0.85 -1.76 -6.48
N GLY A 273 -0.79 -0.70 -5.67
CA GLY A 273 -1.91 -0.29 -4.79
C GLY A 273 -2.54 1.07 -5.08
N ILE A 274 -2.00 1.82 -6.06
CA ILE A 274 -2.38 3.22 -6.30
C ILE A 274 -3.80 3.39 -6.87
N TYR A 275 -4.38 2.31 -7.41
CA TYR A 275 -5.69 2.31 -8.07
C TYR A 275 -6.86 2.58 -7.11
N ASN A 276 -6.67 2.43 -5.80
CA ASN A 276 -7.67 2.77 -4.80
C ASN A 276 -7.14 3.90 -3.91
N PRO A 277 -7.75 5.10 -3.94
CA PRO A 277 -7.37 6.23 -3.09
C PRO A 277 -7.20 5.91 -1.61
N ASN A 278 -8.00 4.99 -1.06
CA ASN A 278 -7.93 4.62 0.35
C ASN A 278 -6.59 3.97 0.72
N ASN A 279 -5.99 3.19 -0.20
CA ASN A 279 -4.70 2.50 0.01
C ASN A 279 -3.53 3.45 0.27
N ILE A 280 -3.67 4.72 -0.14
CA ILE A 280 -2.69 5.78 0.08
C ILE A 280 -3.27 6.94 0.88
N PHE A 281 -4.33 6.68 1.63
CA PHE A 281 -4.95 7.67 2.51
C PHE A 281 -5.37 8.95 1.77
N TYR A 282 -5.88 8.79 0.56
CA TYR A 282 -6.39 9.84 -0.32
C TYR A 282 -5.36 10.90 -0.73
N LEU A 283 -4.07 10.55 -0.77
CA LEU A 283 -2.96 11.44 -1.13
C LEU A 283 -2.66 11.50 -2.64
N ASN A 284 -3.60 11.11 -3.51
CA ASN A 284 -3.38 10.94 -4.96
C ASN A 284 -2.75 12.19 -5.61
N ASP A 285 -3.21 13.38 -5.24
CA ASP A 285 -2.76 14.66 -5.81
C ASP A 285 -1.36 15.10 -5.32
N TYR A 286 -0.73 14.36 -4.40
CA TYR A 286 0.53 14.74 -3.76
C TYR A 286 1.63 13.71 -4.02
N LEU A 287 1.63 13.14 -5.22
CA LEU A 287 2.57 12.10 -5.62
C LEU A 287 3.54 12.58 -6.70
N GLN A 288 4.77 12.07 -6.64
CA GLN A 288 5.72 12.07 -7.74
C GLN A 288 5.91 10.65 -8.25
N PHE A 289 5.83 10.45 -9.56
CA PHE A 289 6.03 9.17 -10.20
C PHE A 289 7.53 8.91 -10.44
N ASP A 290 8.08 7.93 -9.71
CA ASP A 290 9.47 7.51 -9.75
C ASP A 290 9.60 6.10 -10.40
N GLY A 291 8.73 5.78 -11.37
CA GLY A 291 8.76 4.57 -12.19
C GLY A 291 7.92 3.42 -11.64
N PHE A 292 8.46 2.64 -10.69
CA PHE A 292 7.68 1.57 -10.00
C PHE A 292 6.96 2.05 -8.74
N ASN A 293 7.33 3.25 -8.27
CA ASN A 293 6.86 3.78 -7.02
C ASN A 293 6.35 5.21 -7.22
N TYR A 294 5.41 5.60 -6.37
CA TYR A 294 4.91 6.94 -6.22
C TYR A 294 5.39 7.50 -4.89
N ARG A 295 6.21 8.55 -4.92
CA ARG A 295 6.74 9.20 -3.72
C ARG A 295 5.80 10.32 -3.26
N LEU A 296 5.48 10.36 -1.97
CA LEU A 296 4.74 11.45 -1.37
C LEU A 296 5.57 12.74 -1.38
N VAL A 297 5.04 13.79 -1.99
CA VAL A 297 5.66 15.12 -2.11
C VAL A 297 4.63 16.20 -1.78
N PRO A 298 5.02 17.35 -1.20
CA PRO A 298 4.07 18.40 -0.82
C PRO A 298 3.67 19.29 -2.01
N ILE A 299 3.65 18.78 -3.24
CA ILE A 299 3.38 19.56 -4.44
C ILE A 299 2.12 19.01 -5.09
N LYS A 300 1.07 19.82 -5.11
CA LYS A 300 -0.22 19.41 -5.66
C LYS A 300 -0.13 19.25 -7.18
N THR A 301 -0.45 18.05 -7.66
CA THR A 301 -0.49 17.68 -9.07
C THR A 301 -1.73 16.84 -9.31
N LEU A 302 -2.71 17.41 -10.02
CA LEU A 302 -3.94 16.71 -10.36
C LEU A 302 -3.67 15.58 -11.35
N GLU A 303 -4.43 14.50 -11.23
CA GLU A 303 -4.46 13.42 -12.23
C GLU A 303 -4.78 14.00 -13.62
N ARG A 304 -4.01 13.56 -14.61
CA ARG A 304 -4.22 14.00 -15.99
C ARG A 304 -5.45 13.30 -16.60
N PRO A 305 -6.09 13.87 -17.64
CA PRO A 305 -7.24 13.24 -18.30
C PRO A 305 -6.97 11.87 -18.93
N ASP A 306 -5.70 11.54 -19.18
CA ASP A 306 -5.24 10.23 -19.68
C ASP A 306 -5.02 9.20 -18.55
N GLY A 307 -5.28 9.57 -17.29
CA GLY A 307 -5.12 8.72 -16.11
C GLY A 307 -3.72 8.75 -15.49
N ASP A 308 -2.81 9.57 -16.01
CA ASP A 308 -1.47 9.69 -15.44
C ASP A 308 -1.52 10.37 -14.07
N LEU A 309 -1.15 9.62 -13.04
CA LEU A 309 -1.08 10.09 -11.67
C LEU A 309 0.31 10.62 -11.31
N GLY A 310 0.33 11.69 -10.50
CA GLY A 310 1.53 12.28 -9.92
C GLY A 310 2.42 13.04 -10.91
N ARG A 311 3.22 13.98 -10.39
CA ARG A 311 4.19 14.73 -11.20
C ARG A 311 5.33 13.84 -11.66
N VAL A 312 6.02 14.26 -12.73
CA VAL A 312 7.22 13.60 -13.23
C VAL A 312 8.39 14.57 -13.17
N ASP A 313 9.48 14.16 -12.51
CA ASP A 313 10.77 14.79 -12.68
C ASP A 313 11.54 14.11 -13.82
N ALA A 314 11.67 14.80 -14.95
CA ALA A 314 12.23 14.23 -16.18
C ALA A 314 13.65 13.65 -16.00
N ASP A 315 14.52 14.33 -15.24
CA ASP A 315 15.91 13.89 -15.09
C ASP A 315 16.03 12.73 -14.10
N GLU A 316 15.24 12.73 -13.01
CA GLU A 316 15.22 11.63 -12.04
C GLU A 316 14.60 10.38 -12.66
N LEU A 317 13.44 10.50 -13.31
CA LEU A 317 12.76 9.36 -13.91
C LEU A 317 13.61 8.74 -15.03
N TYR A 318 14.30 9.55 -15.83
CA TYR A 318 15.27 9.03 -16.82
C TYR A 318 16.37 8.19 -16.15
N LYS A 319 16.98 8.68 -15.06
CA LYS A 319 18.01 7.92 -14.33
C LYS A 319 17.44 6.62 -13.76
N VAL A 320 16.20 6.65 -13.27
CA VAL A 320 15.52 5.45 -12.78
C VAL A 320 15.35 4.43 -13.90
N VAL A 321 14.76 4.82 -15.03
CA VAL A 321 14.53 3.93 -16.20
C VAL A 321 15.84 3.37 -16.76
N LYS A 322 16.91 4.18 -16.82
CA LYS A 322 18.22 3.71 -17.29
C LYS A 322 18.89 2.70 -16.37
N ASN A 323 18.48 2.63 -15.10
CA ASN A 323 19.00 1.67 -14.11
C ASN A 323 18.09 0.46 -13.90
N PHE A 324 16.97 0.35 -14.63
CA PHE A 324 16.09 -0.81 -14.55
C PHE A 324 16.78 -2.08 -15.05
N ARG A 325 16.47 -3.18 -14.37
CA ARG A 325 16.66 -4.53 -14.90
C ARG A 325 15.33 -4.99 -15.51
N TRP A 326 15.39 -5.48 -16.74
CA TRP A 326 14.20 -5.71 -17.58
C TRP A 326 13.73 -7.16 -17.58
N GLY A 327 14.01 -7.93 -16.53
CA GLY A 327 13.38 -9.23 -16.28
C GLY A 327 13.40 -10.18 -17.46
N ASN A 328 14.56 -10.38 -18.09
CA ASN A 328 14.81 -11.23 -19.28
C ASN A 328 13.68 -11.37 -20.33
N PHE A 329 12.78 -10.38 -20.45
CA PHE A 329 11.55 -10.45 -21.25
C PHE A 329 11.80 -10.61 -22.75
N LYS A 330 13.03 -10.36 -23.20
CA LYS A 330 13.49 -10.58 -24.57
C LYS A 330 13.64 -12.07 -24.95
N ASP A 331 13.73 -12.96 -23.97
CA ASP A 331 13.90 -14.39 -24.21
C ASP A 331 12.54 -15.08 -24.42
N LEU A 332 12.21 -15.37 -25.68
CA LEU A 332 10.96 -16.01 -26.09
C LEU A 332 10.87 -17.48 -25.66
N LYS A 333 11.97 -18.08 -25.17
CA LYS A 333 11.94 -19.47 -24.67
C LYS A 333 11.37 -19.54 -23.26
N VAL A 334 11.45 -18.46 -22.49
CA VAL A 334 10.95 -18.41 -21.12
C VAL A 334 9.45 -18.14 -21.13
N HIS A 335 8.69 -19.02 -20.49
CA HIS A 335 7.26 -18.79 -20.28
C HIS A 335 7.04 -17.73 -19.19
N TYR A 336 6.23 -16.72 -19.49
CA TYR A 336 5.73 -15.73 -18.54
C TYR A 336 4.26 -15.95 -18.30
N ASP A 337 3.87 -15.97 -17.02
CA ASP A 337 2.47 -15.99 -16.63
C ASP A 337 1.80 -14.62 -16.86
N GLU A 338 0.49 -14.58 -16.65
CA GLU A 338 -0.33 -13.38 -16.82
C GLU A 338 0.16 -12.23 -15.93
N THR A 339 0.54 -12.51 -14.68
CA THR A 339 1.05 -11.52 -13.74
C THR A 339 2.34 -10.88 -14.25
N ALA A 340 3.33 -11.68 -14.65
CA ALA A 340 4.59 -11.18 -15.19
C ALA A 340 4.37 -10.38 -16.48
N THR A 341 3.43 -10.83 -17.32
CA THR A 341 3.07 -10.14 -18.57
C THR A 341 2.36 -8.81 -18.28
N SER A 342 1.47 -8.75 -17.29
CA SER A 342 0.81 -7.50 -16.87
C SER A 342 1.82 -6.50 -16.30
N ASN A 343 2.75 -6.96 -15.47
CA ASN A 343 3.77 -6.11 -14.83
C ASN A 343 4.73 -5.44 -15.84
N ILE A 344 4.88 -5.98 -17.06
CA ILE A 344 5.69 -5.32 -18.10
C ILE A 344 5.15 -3.93 -18.47
N MET A 345 3.85 -3.69 -18.27
CA MET A 345 3.23 -2.40 -18.55
C MET A 345 3.78 -1.29 -17.67
N ASN A 346 4.19 -1.58 -16.44
CA ASN A 346 4.81 -0.60 -15.55
C ASN A 346 6.19 -0.14 -16.08
N TYR A 347 6.97 -1.06 -16.67
CA TYR A 347 8.24 -0.71 -17.32
C TYR A 347 8.02 0.20 -18.53
N ARG A 348 7.05 -0.16 -19.39
CA ARG A 348 6.71 0.61 -20.59
C ARG A 348 6.19 2.00 -20.24
N THR A 349 5.30 2.08 -19.26
CA THR A 349 4.74 3.35 -18.74
C THR A 349 5.84 4.23 -18.18
N SER A 350 6.76 3.67 -17.39
CA SER A 350 7.92 4.40 -16.87
C SER A 350 8.78 5.00 -17.97
N ALA A 351 9.11 4.22 -19.00
CA ALA A 351 9.90 4.70 -20.14
C ALA A 351 9.14 5.75 -20.96
N GLY A 352 7.84 5.54 -21.21
CA GLY A 352 6.98 6.48 -21.95
C GLY A 352 6.87 7.83 -21.25
N ARG A 353 6.55 7.84 -19.94
CA ARG A 353 6.46 9.07 -19.14
C ARG A 353 7.80 9.77 -19.02
N ALA A 354 8.92 9.03 -18.94
CA ALA A 354 10.26 9.62 -18.97
C ALA A 354 10.55 10.33 -20.30
N ALA A 355 10.26 9.67 -21.43
CA ALA A 355 10.47 10.24 -22.76
C ALA A 355 9.59 11.47 -23.00
N GLU A 356 8.31 11.42 -22.63
CA GLU A 356 7.40 12.57 -22.70
C GLU A 356 7.94 13.76 -21.90
N ALA A 357 8.29 13.54 -20.63
CA ALA A 357 8.79 14.60 -19.76
C ALA A 357 10.11 15.20 -20.25
N LEU A 358 11.01 14.39 -20.81
CA LEU A 358 12.25 14.85 -21.43
C LEU A 358 11.99 15.65 -22.71
N ALA A 359 11.05 15.22 -23.54
CA ALA A 359 10.66 15.91 -24.76
C ALA A 359 10.06 17.29 -24.46
N LEU A 360 9.17 17.39 -23.47
CA LEU A 360 8.61 18.65 -22.98
C LEU A 360 9.68 19.60 -22.42
N LYS A 361 10.75 19.04 -21.82
CA LYS A 361 11.93 19.78 -21.37
C LYS A 361 12.92 20.13 -22.50
N GLY A 362 12.65 19.72 -23.74
CA GLY A 362 13.51 19.97 -24.90
C GLY A 362 14.69 19.01 -25.08
N GLN A 363 14.82 17.96 -24.28
CA GLN A 363 15.91 16.98 -24.33
C GLN A 363 15.63 15.83 -25.34
N LYS A 364 15.39 16.17 -26.61
CA LYS A 364 14.91 15.24 -27.65
C LYS A 364 15.82 14.04 -27.96
N ALA A 365 17.11 14.10 -27.63
CA ALA A 365 18.02 12.97 -27.84
C ALA A 365 17.98 11.94 -26.71
N LYS A 366 17.52 12.34 -25.52
CA LYS A 366 17.34 11.44 -24.37
C LYS A 366 15.93 10.86 -24.33
N ALA A 367 14.93 11.66 -24.73
CA ALA A 367 13.59 11.20 -25.05
C ALA A 367 13.67 10.21 -26.21
#